data_AF-A0AAC9U4L5-F1
#
_entry.id   AF-A0AAC9U4L5-F1
#
_cell.length_a   1.000
_cell.length_b   1.000
_cell.length_c   1.000
_cell.angle_alpha   90.00
_cell.angle_beta   90.00
_cell.angle_gamma   90.00
#
_symmetry.space_group_name_H-M   'P 1'
#
loop_
_entity.id
_entity.type
_entity.pdbx_description
1 polymer ?
#
loop_
_entity_poly.entity_id
_entity_poly.type
_entity_poly.pdbx_seq_one_letter_code
_entity_poly.pdbx_strand_id
1 'polypeptide(L)'
;MLGSGAVMAADDWVSSASVSVAQDQQTLSQGFSRAAQVMTDTQKASAEQLKLQAVTPAQRKTRDQVIAERQASTQVAGKTLKSSAQRLEAGIYHEFAIYEASSRLFEDVDYDGFYRTFSVTFDADVHSYYLGEHANVYADLYLSRNGGPWELYHTTDVFTIVDDASDDDFEVLTTLHAGYPTDHYDVLIDLYEVGYSDIVATISSDDVDDLYGLPLESADRDQYFVDEEVVVSGGSLSMGWLASLLGVVGMSYLRRRQQG
;
A
#
# COMPACT_ATOMS: atom_id res chain seq x y z
N MET A 1 25.94 33.98 1.82
CA MET A 1 24.68 33.54 2.46
C MET A 1 24.65 32.04 2.36
N LEU A 2 24.90 31.36 3.47
CA LEU A 2 24.90 29.90 3.54
C LEU A 2 23.45 29.45 3.64
N GLY A 3 22.95 28.83 2.58
CA GLY A 3 21.62 28.23 2.57
C GLY A 3 21.58 27.08 3.56
N SER A 4 20.68 27.20 4.54
CA SER A 4 20.35 26.12 5.47
C SER A 4 19.91 24.91 4.67
N GLY A 5 20.71 23.83 4.71
CA GLY A 5 20.24 22.52 4.29
C GLY A 5 19.11 22.11 5.21
N ALA A 6 17.88 22.12 4.69
CA ALA A 6 16.77 21.49 5.36
C ALA A 6 17.11 20.00 5.50
N VAL A 7 17.29 19.55 6.73
CA VAL A 7 17.25 18.12 7.07
C VAL A 7 15.84 17.65 6.70
N MET A 8 15.73 16.91 5.58
CA MET A 8 14.47 16.30 5.18
C MET A 8 14.12 15.24 6.22
N ALA A 9 12.90 15.29 6.75
CA ALA A 9 12.44 14.36 7.78
C ALA A 9 12.35 12.94 7.20
N ALA A 10 12.62 11.93 8.03
CA ALA A 10 12.47 10.52 7.64
C ALA A 10 11.04 10.17 7.17
N ASP A 11 10.05 10.97 7.58
CA ASP A 11 8.65 10.82 7.19
C ASP A 11 8.35 11.21 5.74
N ASP A 12 9.30 11.81 4.99
CA ASP A 12 9.05 12.28 3.62
C ASP A 12 9.27 11.21 2.54
N TRP A 13 9.70 10.01 2.94
CA TRP A 13 9.97 8.89 2.04
C TRP A 13 8.98 7.76 2.28
N VAL A 14 8.44 7.22 1.20
CA VAL A 14 7.55 6.08 1.19
C VAL A 14 8.10 4.99 0.27
N SER A 15 7.76 3.75 0.55
CA SER A 15 8.02 2.65 -0.38
C SER A 15 6.85 1.70 -0.44
N SER A 16 6.48 1.37 -1.67
CA SER A 16 5.44 0.42 -2.03
C SER A 16 5.93 -0.34 -3.26
N ALA A 17 5.38 -1.53 -3.47
CA ALA A 17 5.51 -2.26 -4.72
C ALA A 17 4.11 -2.55 -5.24
N SER A 18 3.91 -2.40 -6.54
CA SER A 18 2.63 -2.67 -7.18
C SER A 18 2.80 -3.46 -8.48
N VAL A 19 1.77 -4.22 -8.84
CA VAL A 19 1.71 -4.96 -10.09
C VAL A 19 0.27 -5.06 -10.57
N SER A 20 0.06 -4.95 -11.88
CA SER A 20 -1.24 -5.24 -12.48
C SER A 20 -1.54 -6.74 -12.36
N VAL A 21 -2.76 -7.07 -11.95
CA VAL A 21 -3.24 -8.46 -11.93
C VAL A 21 -3.84 -8.78 -13.30
N ALA A 22 -3.44 -9.91 -13.89
CA ALA A 22 -4.06 -10.35 -15.13
C ALA A 22 -5.51 -10.77 -14.86
N GLN A 23 -6.47 -10.25 -15.63
CA GLN A 23 -7.88 -10.63 -15.45
C GLN A 23 -8.14 -12.07 -15.90
N ASP A 24 -9.01 -12.73 -15.13
CA ASP A 24 -9.65 -14.02 -15.39
C ASP A 24 -11.14 -13.82 -15.05
N GLN A 25 -12.07 -14.41 -15.80
CA GLN A 25 -13.51 -14.37 -15.48
C GLN A 25 -13.88 -14.69 -14.02
N GLN A 26 -13.00 -15.36 -13.26
CA GLN A 26 -13.15 -15.62 -11.82
C GLN A 26 -12.96 -14.38 -10.93
N THR A 27 -12.13 -13.40 -11.31
CA THR A 27 -11.90 -12.17 -10.52
C THR A 27 -13.15 -11.28 -10.46
N LEU A 28 -13.99 -11.36 -11.51
CA LEU A 28 -15.26 -10.64 -11.68
C LEU A 28 -16.41 -11.20 -10.81
N SER A 29 -16.30 -12.46 -10.35
CA SER A 29 -17.40 -13.14 -9.63
C SER A 29 -17.41 -12.90 -8.12
N GLN A 30 -16.33 -12.33 -7.57
CA GLN A 30 -16.25 -12.02 -6.15
C GLN A 30 -16.80 -10.61 -5.96
N GLY A 31 -18.05 -10.53 -5.51
CA GLY A 31 -18.69 -9.27 -5.17
C GLY A 31 -17.79 -8.41 -4.26
N PHE A 32 -17.87 -7.11 -4.47
CA PHE A 32 -17.09 -6.11 -3.75
C PHE A 32 -17.30 -6.28 -2.24
N SER A 33 -16.23 -6.64 -1.54
CA SER A 33 -16.26 -6.86 -0.11
C SER A 33 -14.96 -6.38 0.49
N ARG A 34 -15.08 -5.44 1.42
CA ARG A 34 -13.99 -4.84 2.20
C ARG A 34 -13.37 -5.79 3.23
N ALA A 35 -13.85 -7.03 3.32
CA ALA A 35 -13.30 -8.01 4.26
C ALA A 35 -11.97 -8.57 3.74
N ALA A 36 -11.16 -9.12 4.66
CA ALA A 36 -10.02 -9.94 4.28
C ALA A 36 -10.47 -11.06 3.34
N GLN A 37 -9.82 -11.16 2.18
CA GLN A 37 -10.14 -12.16 1.18
C GLN A 37 -8.94 -13.07 0.94
N VAL A 38 -9.25 -14.32 0.57
CA VAL A 38 -8.22 -15.23 0.07
C VAL A 38 -7.93 -14.83 -1.38
N MET A 39 -6.67 -14.54 -1.67
CA MET A 39 -6.22 -14.27 -3.04
C MET A 39 -6.65 -15.39 -4.01
N THR A 40 -7.11 -15.00 -5.20
CA THR A 40 -7.26 -15.90 -6.35
C THR A 40 -5.90 -16.44 -6.79
N ASP A 41 -5.88 -17.48 -7.62
CA ASP A 41 -4.61 -18.03 -8.11
C ASP A 41 -3.83 -17.01 -8.97
N THR A 42 -4.53 -16.16 -9.71
CA THR A 42 -3.90 -15.06 -10.46
C THR A 42 -3.34 -13.99 -9.54
N GLN A 43 -4.08 -13.58 -8.49
CA GLN A 43 -3.58 -12.64 -7.49
C GLN A 43 -2.36 -13.21 -6.74
N LYS A 44 -2.34 -14.51 -6.42
CA LYS A 44 -1.15 -15.16 -5.82
C LYS A 44 0.05 -15.12 -6.76
N ALA A 45 -0.15 -15.39 -8.05
CA ALA A 45 0.94 -15.30 -9.02
C ALA A 45 1.50 -13.87 -9.11
N SER A 46 0.61 -12.86 -9.13
CA SER A 46 0.99 -11.45 -9.05
C SER A 46 1.71 -11.11 -7.74
N ALA A 47 1.27 -11.63 -6.60
CA ALA A 47 1.93 -11.44 -5.31
C ALA A 47 3.35 -12.03 -5.29
N GLU A 48 3.56 -13.20 -5.89
CA GLU A 48 4.91 -13.78 -6.04
C GLU A 48 5.80 -12.92 -6.94
N GLN A 49 5.26 -12.34 -8.02
CA GLN A 49 5.99 -11.37 -8.84
C GLN A 49 6.34 -10.11 -8.03
N LEU A 50 5.42 -9.64 -7.19
CA LEU A 50 5.59 -8.46 -6.36
C LEU A 50 6.75 -8.62 -5.36
N LYS A 51 6.87 -9.80 -4.74
CA LYS A 51 7.98 -10.15 -3.82
C LYS A 51 9.36 -10.09 -4.48
N LEU A 52 9.43 -10.23 -5.81
CA LEU A 52 10.68 -10.18 -6.57
C LEU A 52 11.04 -8.76 -7.03
N GLN A 53 10.11 -7.80 -6.94
CA GLN A 53 10.38 -6.42 -7.35
C GLN A 53 11.33 -5.73 -6.37
N ALA A 54 12.22 -4.91 -6.92
CA ALA A 54 13.10 -4.09 -6.10
C ALA A 54 12.30 -2.93 -5.48
N VAL A 55 12.19 -2.93 -4.15
CA VAL A 55 11.53 -1.87 -3.40
C VAL A 55 12.48 -0.70 -3.23
N THR A 56 12.19 0.42 -3.90
CA THR A 56 13.01 1.63 -3.81
C THR A 56 12.21 2.72 -3.09
N PRO A 57 12.74 3.31 -2.00
CA PRO A 57 12.12 4.48 -1.40
C PRO A 57 12.00 5.63 -2.40
N ALA A 58 10.82 6.22 -2.47
CA ALA A 58 10.50 7.40 -3.25
C ALA A 58 10.10 8.56 -2.35
N GLN A 59 10.38 9.78 -2.80
CA GLN A 59 9.88 10.96 -2.10
C GLN A 59 8.36 10.99 -2.22
N ARG A 60 7.69 11.21 -1.11
CA ARG A 60 6.24 11.38 -1.05
C ARG A 60 5.83 12.58 -1.91
N LYS A 61 4.81 12.39 -2.73
CA LYS A 61 4.23 13.44 -3.57
C LYS A 61 2.74 13.52 -3.34
N THR A 62 2.27 14.73 -3.06
CA THR A 62 0.85 15.04 -3.01
C THR A 62 0.24 15.06 -4.42
N ARG A 63 -1.07 14.81 -4.53
CA ARG A 63 -1.81 14.91 -5.79
C ARG A 63 -1.57 16.23 -6.52
N ASP A 64 -1.61 17.36 -5.82
CA ASP A 64 -1.35 18.67 -6.41
C ASP A 64 0.07 18.79 -7.01
N GLN A 65 1.07 18.20 -6.35
CA GLN A 65 2.43 18.16 -6.87
C GLN A 65 2.54 17.28 -8.12
N VAL A 66 1.89 16.11 -8.12
CA VAL A 66 1.87 15.20 -9.29
C VAL A 66 1.19 15.88 -10.48
N ILE A 67 0.02 16.50 -10.27
CA ILE A 67 -0.70 17.25 -11.31
C ILE A 67 0.18 18.36 -11.87
N ALA A 68 0.82 19.16 -10.99
CA ALA A 68 1.69 20.25 -11.43
C ALA A 68 2.89 19.75 -12.25
N GLU A 69 3.51 18.64 -11.85
CA GLU A 69 4.62 18.03 -12.60
C GLU A 69 4.18 17.50 -13.98
N ARG A 70 3.01 16.86 -14.08
CA ARG A 70 2.45 16.37 -15.34
C ARG A 70 2.10 17.51 -16.29
N GLN A 71 1.47 18.57 -15.79
CA GLN A 71 1.13 19.75 -16.59
C GLN A 71 2.36 20.55 -17.00
N ALA A 72 3.41 20.58 -16.18
CA ALA A 72 4.70 21.18 -16.54
C ALA A 72 5.47 20.36 -17.60
N SER A 73 5.19 19.06 -17.69
CA SER A 73 5.81 18.15 -18.67
C SER A 73 5.23 18.38 -20.06
N THR A 74 5.70 19.41 -20.75
CA THR A 74 5.20 19.78 -22.09
C THR A 74 5.46 18.74 -23.20
N GLN A 75 6.27 17.71 -22.94
CA GLN A 75 6.60 16.67 -23.91
C GLN A 75 6.69 15.27 -23.29
N VAL A 76 6.17 14.27 -24.01
CA VAL A 76 6.37 12.84 -23.75
C VAL A 76 6.90 12.18 -25.02
N ALA A 77 8.03 11.47 -24.90
CA ALA A 77 8.71 10.84 -26.03
C ALA A 77 8.95 11.79 -27.24
N GLY A 78 9.25 13.07 -26.96
CA GLY A 78 9.50 14.10 -27.97
C GLY A 78 8.25 14.64 -28.68
N LYS A 79 7.05 14.24 -28.26
CA LYS A 79 5.77 14.79 -28.73
C LYS A 79 5.22 15.80 -27.71
N THR A 80 4.77 16.95 -28.20
CA THR A 80 4.08 17.94 -27.36
C THR A 80 2.76 17.38 -26.86
N LEU A 81 2.53 17.46 -25.54
CA LEU A 81 1.25 17.08 -24.95
C LEU A 81 0.16 18.10 -25.31
N LYS A 82 -1.07 17.61 -25.43
CA LYS A 82 -2.27 18.44 -25.63
C LYS A 82 -3.07 18.49 -24.33
N SER A 83 -3.90 19.51 -24.14
CA SER A 83 -4.96 19.45 -23.15
C SER A 83 -6.22 18.82 -23.72
N SER A 84 -7.09 18.30 -22.86
CA SER A 84 -8.44 17.88 -23.24
C SER A 84 -9.23 19.02 -23.91
N ALA A 85 -9.03 20.28 -23.51
CA ALA A 85 -9.63 21.43 -24.16
C ALA A 85 -9.17 21.60 -25.63
N GLN A 86 -7.87 21.40 -25.90
CA GLN A 86 -7.33 21.45 -27.26
C GLN A 86 -7.85 20.30 -28.14
N ARG A 87 -8.11 19.13 -27.54
CA ARG A 87 -8.78 18.01 -28.23
C ARG A 87 -10.17 18.41 -28.70
N LEU A 88 -10.96 19.03 -27.81
CA LEU A 88 -12.32 19.47 -28.08
C LEU A 88 -12.36 20.52 -29.18
N GLU A 89 -11.45 21.50 -29.13
CA GLU A 89 -11.30 22.52 -30.18
C GLU A 89 -10.93 21.92 -31.54
N ALA A 90 -10.21 20.80 -31.56
CA ALA A 90 -9.87 20.05 -32.77
C ALA A 90 -11.02 19.17 -33.29
N GLY A 91 -12.18 19.17 -32.62
CA GLY A 91 -13.36 18.40 -33.01
C GLY A 91 -13.25 16.89 -32.75
N ILE A 92 -12.37 16.48 -31.83
CA ILE A 92 -12.27 15.10 -31.35
C ILE A 92 -13.09 15.02 -30.06
N TYR A 93 -14.18 14.25 -30.11
CA TYR A 93 -15.15 14.13 -29.01
C TYR A 93 -15.20 12.70 -28.51
N HIS A 94 -14.53 12.45 -27.39
CA HIS A 94 -14.81 11.31 -26.52
C HIS A 94 -14.71 11.76 -25.07
N GLU A 95 -15.39 11.05 -24.19
CA GLU A 95 -15.48 11.31 -22.76
C GLU A 95 -15.01 10.07 -22.00
N PHE A 96 -14.39 10.29 -20.85
CA PHE A 96 -13.89 9.22 -20.01
C PHE A 96 -14.68 9.17 -18.71
N ALA A 97 -14.89 7.96 -18.20
CA ALA A 97 -15.48 7.75 -16.89
C ALA A 97 -14.72 6.63 -16.19
N ILE A 98 -14.81 6.60 -14.86
CA ILE A 98 -14.51 5.40 -14.08
C ILE A 98 -15.87 4.97 -13.52
N TYR A 99 -16.44 3.91 -14.07
CA TYR A 99 -17.82 3.51 -13.79
C TYR A 99 -17.94 2.83 -12.42
N GLU A 100 -16.96 1.99 -12.09
CA GLU A 100 -16.90 1.25 -10.84
C GLU A 100 -15.47 1.22 -10.32
N ALA A 101 -15.32 1.23 -8.99
CA ALA A 101 -14.03 1.01 -8.34
C ALA A 101 -14.23 0.35 -6.97
N SER A 102 -13.28 -0.49 -6.58
CA SER A 102 -13.35 -1.23 -5.34
C SER A 102 -11.97 -1.58 -4.80
N SER A 103 -11.92 -2.02 -3.53
CA SER A 103 -10.70 -2.50 -2.89
C SER A 103 -10.88 -3.85 -2.19
N ARG A 104 -9.77 -4.58 -2.04
CA ARG A 104 -9.69 -5.88 -1.34
C ARG A 104 -8.45 -5.92 -0.45
N LEU A 105 -8.55 -6.56 0.71
CA LEU A 105 -7.48 -6.66 1.71
C LEU A 105 -6.97 -8.10 1.82
N PHE A 106 -5.66 -8.31 1.94
CA PHE A 106 -5.06 -9.66 1.84
C PHE A 106 -4.11 -10.07 2.97
N GLU A 107 -3.06 -9.30 3.26
CA GLU A 107 -2.04 -9.71 4.22
C GLU A 107 -2.06 -8.82 5.47
N ASP A 108 -2.34 -9.46 6.61
CA ASP A 108 -2.23 -8.96 7.99
C ASP A 108 -1.43 -10.04 8.73
N VAL A 109 -0.16 -9.79 9.01
CA VAL A 109 0.75 -10.79 9.59
C VAL A 109 0.59 -10.83 11.10
N ASP A 110 0.52 -9.70 11.79
CA ASP A 110 0.42 -9.68 13.25
C ASP A 110 -1.02 -9.84 13.81
N TYR A 111 -2.02 -9.86 12.93
CA TYR A 111 -3.45 -10.04 13.21
C TYR A 111 -4.11 -8.91 14.00
N ASP A 112 -3.63 -7.67 13.85
CA ASP A 112 -4.21 -6.51 14.49
C ASP A 112 -5.38 -5.86 13.71
N GLY A 113 -5.65 -6.36 12.49
CA GLY A 113 -6.71 -5.90 11.61
C GLY A 113 -6.29 -4.83 10.62
N PHE A 114 -5.00 -4.49 10.53
CA PHE A 114 -4.43 -3.64 9.48
C PHE A 114 -3.66 -4.48 8.47
N TYR A 115 -3.75 -4.09 7.20
CA TYR A 115 -3.25 -4.91 6.10
C TYR A 115 -2.13 -4.19 5.37
N ARG A 116 -1.05 -4.92 5.07
CA ARG A 116 0.06 -4.42 4.27
C ARG A 116 -0.09 -4.65 2.77
N THR A 117 -0.93 -5.61 2.38
CA THR A 117 -1.16 -5.98 0.99
C THR A 117 -2.64 -5.87 0.66
N PHE A 118 -2.97 -5.10 -0.37
CA PHE A 118 -4.33 -4.81 -0.83
C PHE A 118 -4.37 -4.71 -2.35
N SER A 119 -5.56 -4.78 -2.96
CA SER A 119 -5.75 -4.42 -4.36
C SER A 119 -6.81 -3.36 -4.54
N VAL A 120 -6.69 -2.63 -5.65
CA VAL A 120 -7.69 -1.69 -6.15
C VAL A 120 -8.05 -2.12 -7.57
N THR A 121 -9.33 -2.35 -7.80
CA THR A 121 -9.90 -2.68 -9.12
C THR A 121 -10.78 -1.54 -9.57
N PHE A 122 -10.68 -1.12 -10.83
CA PHE A 122 -11.55 -0.09 -11.39
C PHE A 122 -11.85 -0.34 -12.87
N ASP A 123 -13.07 0.03 -13.27
CA ASP A 123 -13.61 -0.09 -14.62
C ASP A 123 -13.62 1.29 -15.28
N ALA A 124 -12.88 1.45 -16.37
CA ALA A 124 -12.61 2.75 -16.99
C ALA A 124 -13.11 2.78 -18.44
N ASP A 125 -14.12 3.62 -18.69
CA ASP A 125 -14.78 3.68 -19.99
C ASP A 125 -14.26 4.82 -20.86
N VAL A 126 -14.39 4.64 -22.16
CA VAL A 126 -14.27 5.70 -23.16
C VAL A 126 -15.50 5.75 -24.06
N HIS A 127 -16.24 6.85 -23.98
CA HIS A 127 -17.48 7.04 -24.71
C HIS A 127 -17.29 8.00 -25.89
N SER A 128 -17.64 7.58 -27.10
CA SER A 128 -17.70 8.48 -28.26
C SER A 128 -19.00 8.28 -29.06
N TYR A 129 -19.17 9.09 -30.11
CA TYR A 129 -20.30 8.91 -31.04
C TYR A 129 -20.20 7.62 -31.87
N TYR A 130 -19.00 7.04 -31.98
CA TYR A 130 -18.74 5.86 -32.78
C TYR A 130 -18.57 4.63 -31.89
N LEU A 131 -18.95 3.46 -32.39
CA LEU A 131 -18.68 2.18 -31.73
C LEU A 131 -17.21 1.77 -31.96
N GLY A 132 -16.63 1.08 -30.98
CA GLY A 132 -15.24 0.63 -31.00
C GLY A 132 -14.24 1.74 -30.68
N GLU A 133 -14.67 2.76 -29.94
CA GLU A 133 -13.76 3.78 -29.41
C GLU A 133 -12.75 3.10 -28.48
N HIS A 134 -11.50 3.53 -28.58
CA HIS A 134 -10.44 2.99 -27.73
C HIS A 134 -9.42 4.07 -27.42
N ALA A 135 -8.87 4.00 -26.21
CA ALA A 135 -7.88 4.96 -25.76
C ALA A 135 -6.76 4.23 -25.00
N ASN A 136 -5.53 4.68 -25.20
CA ASN A 136 -4.42 4.28 -24.34
C ASN A 136 -4.40 5.21 -23.13
N VAL A 137 -4.51 4.63 -21.95
CA VAL A 137 -4.63 5.35 -20.68
C VAL A 137 -3.64 4.81 -19.66
N TYR A 138 -3.43 5.58 -18.60
CA TYR A 138 -2.75 5.14 -17.38
C TYR A 138 -3.41 5.84 -16.18
N ALA A 139 -3.26 5.27 -14.99
CA ALA A 139 -3.85 5.82 -13.78
C ALA A 139 -2.78 6.16 -12.74
N ASP A 140 -3.02 7.24 -12.00
CA ASP A 140 -2.37 7.51 -10.73
C ASP A 140 -3.28 7.12 -9.58
N LEU A 141 -2.76 6.33 -8.65
CA LEU A 141 -3.48 5.88 -7.47
C LEU A 141 -2.87 6.53 -6.21
N TYR A 142 -3.76 7.06 -5.38
CA TYR A 142 -3.43 7.85 -4.20
C TYR A 142 -4.04 7.25 -2.95
N LEU A 143 -3.35 7.44 -1.82
CA LEU A 143 -3.88 7.19 -0.48
C LEU A 143 -3.99 8.51 0.29
N SER A 144 -5.07 8.68 1.05
CA SER A 144 -5.21 9.78 2.02
C SER A 144 -5.40 9.24 3.43
N ARG A 145 -4.47 9.55 4.32
CA ARG A 145 -4.51 9.12 5.72
C ARG A 145 -5.46 10.00 6.52
N ASN A 146 -6.56 9.44 7.06
CA ASN A 146 -7.53 10.17 7.89
C ASN A 146 -7.99 11.52 7.30
N GLY A 147 -8.28 11.57 6.01
CA GLY A 147 -8.67 12.81 5.32
C GLY A 147 -7.55 13.84 5.20
N GLY A 148 -6.29 13.41 5.30
CA GLY A 148 -5.10 14.20 5.01
C GLY A 148 -4.91 14.48 3.52
N PRO A 149 -3.69 14.89 3.10
CA PRO A 149 -3.41 15.06 1.68
C PRO A 149 -3.48 13.72 0.93
N TRP A 150 -3.93 13.77 -0.32
CA TRP A 150 -3.80 12.65 -1.26
C TRP A 150 -2.35 12.47 -1.65
N GLU A 151 -1.77 11.30 -1.39
CA GLU A 151 -0.36 10.98 -1.63
C GLU A 151 -0.24 9.84 -2.63
N LEU A 152 0.56 10.05 -3.68
CA LEU A 152 0.75 9.06 -4.74
C LEU A 152 1.46 7.83 -4.17
N TYR A 153 0.89 6.65 -4.37
CA TYR A 153 1.56 5.38 -4.04
C TYR A 153 1.86 4.54 -5.28
N HIS A 154 1.18 4.78 -6.41
CA HIS A 154 1.42 4.05 -7.65
C HIS A 154 0.96 4.82 -8.89
N THR A 155 1.70 4.66 -9.99
CA THR A 155 1.27 5.00 -11.35
C THR A 155 1.28 3.71 -12.15
N THR A 156 0.18 3.38 -12.82
CA THR A 156 0.06 2.16 -13.63
C THR A 156 0.94 2.22 -14.88
N ASP A 157 1.21 1.05 -15.45
CA ASP A 157 1.60 0.97 -16.86
C ASP A 157 0.46 1.44 -17.78
N VAL A 158 0.78 1.70 -19.04
CA VAL A 158 -0.23 2.06 -20.05
C VAL A 158 -1.05 0.83 -20.43
N PHE A 159 -2.37 0.97 -20.42
CA PHE A 159 -3.33 -0.03 -20.87
C PHE A 159 -4.34 0.59 -21.85
N THR A 160 -5.10 -0.26 -22.55
CA THR A 160 -6.10 0.16 -23.53
C THR A 160 -7.48 -0.13 -22.98
N ILE A 161 -8.35 0.86 -23.00
CA ILE A 161 -9.79 0.73 -22.72
C ILE A 161 -10.58 0.78 -24.01
N VAL A 162 -11.74 0.12 -24.06
CA VAL A 162 -12.57 0.01 -25.27
C VAL A 162 -14.06 0.20 -24.94
N ASP A 163 -14.67 1.24 -25.51
CA ASP A 163 -16.07 1.61 -25.27
C ASP A 163 -16.43 1.60 -23.76
N ASP A 164 -17.51 0.90 -23.38
CA ASP A 164 -18.01 0.64 -22.03
C ASP A 164 -17.90 -0.85 -21.66
N ALA A 165 -16.85 -1.51 -22.14
CA ALA A 165 -16.70 -2.95 -22.04
C ALA A 165 -16.35 -3.39 -20.61
N SER A 166 -17.35 -3.89 -19.88
CA SER A 166 -17.20 -4.40 -18.50
C SER A 166 -16.24 -5.59 -18.31
N ASP A 167 -15.47 -6.00 -19.33
CA ASP A 167 -14.41 -7.01 -19.24
C ASP A 167 -13.01 -6.41 -19.31
N ASP A 168 -12.87 -5.08 -19.22
CA ASP A 168 -11.59 -4.36 -19.19
C ASP A 168 -11.17 -3.79 -17.82
N ASP A 169 -11.84 -4.17 -16.71
CA ASP A 169 -11.45 -3.74 -15.36
C ASP A 169 -9.94 -3.89 -15.08
N PHE A 170 -9.32 -2.84 -14.59
CA PHE A 170 -7.92 -2.85 -14.25
C PHE A 170 -7.72 -3.09 -12.75
N GLU A 171 -7.03 -4.17 -12.38
CA GLU A 171 -6.67 -4.46 -10.98
C GLU A 171 -5.19 -4.21 -10.71
N VAL A 172 -4.90 -3.43 -9.68
CA VAL A 172 -3.56 -3.19 -9.14
C VAL A 172 -3.45 -3.86 -7.78
N LEU A 173 -2.52 -4.81 -7.64
CA LEU A 173 -2.12 -5.38 -6.35
C LEU A 173 -0.92 -4.60 -5.81
N THR A 174 -0.98 -4.21 -4.54
CA THR A 174 0.03 -3.38 -3.89
C THR A 174 0.42 -3.93 -2.52
N THR A 175 1.72 -3.91 -2.22
CA THR A 175 2.26 -4.07 -0.86
C THR A 175 2.93 -2.78 -0.43
N LEU A 176 2.52 -2.25 0.72
CA LEU A 176 3.16 -1.10 1.37
C LEU A 176 4.37 -1.61 2.17
N HIS A 177 5.56 -1.06 1.92
CA HIS A 177 6.80 -1.54 2.53
C HIS A 177 7.29 -0.67 3.68
N ALA A 178 7.26 0.66 3.51
CA ALA A 178 7.63 1.60 4.56
C ALA A 178 6.98 2.97 4.35
N GLY A 179 6.89 3.74 5.44
CA GLY A 179 6.40 5.12 5.40
C GLY A 179 4.87 5.27 5.43
N TYR A 180 4.13 4.17 5.63
CA TYR A 180 2.67 4.16 5.80
C TYR A 180 2.32 3.71 7.22
N PRO A 181 2.13 4.64 8.17
CA PRO A 181 1.74 4.30 9.53
C PRO A 181 0.38 3.59 9.58
N THR A 182 0.21 2.69 10.55
CA THR A 182 -1.04 1.99 10.83
C THR A 182 -2.19 2.99 11.02
N ASP A 183 -3.13 3.00 10.06
CA ASP A 183 -4.25 3.93 10.05
C ASP A 183 -5.32 3.58 8.99
N HIS A 184 -6.36 4.40 8.91
CA HIS A 184 -7.36 4.32 7.86
C HIS A 184 -7.02 5.25 6.70
N TYR A 185 -7.03 4.68 5.50
CA TYR A 185 -6.67 5.37 4.28
C TYR A 185 -7.82 5.35 3.28
N ASP A 186 -8.15 6.52 2.76
CA ASP A 186 -9.03 6.65 1.62
C ASP A 186 -8.23 6.46 0.33
N VAL A 187 -8.88 6.00 -0.75
CA VAL A 187 -8.27 5.80 -2.07
C VAL A 187 -8.86 6.78 -3.07
N LEU A 188 -8.00 7.29 -3.96
CA LEU A 188 -8.39 8.08 -5.13
C LEU A 188 -7.64 7.59 -6.36
N ILE A 189 -8.32 7.60 -7.50
CA ILE A 189 -7.80 7.22 -8.80
C ILE A 189 -7.98 8.39 -9.77
N ASP A 190 -6.89 8.86 -10.36
CA ASP A 190 -6.91 9.82 -11.47
C ASP A 190 -6.51 9.10 -12.77
N LEU A 191 -7.40 9.12 -13.76
CA LEU A 191 -7.15 8.57 -15.09
C LEU A 191 -6.58 9.63 -16.03
N TYR A 192 -5.61 9.24 -16.83
CA TYR A 192 -4.98 10.06 -17.85
C TYR A 192 -4.95 9.35 -19.19
N GLU A 193 -5.16 10.10 -20.26
CA GLU A 193 -4.93 9.58 -21.61
C GLU A 193 -3.51 9.90 -22.08
N VAL A 194 -2.90 8.91 -22.76
CA VAL A 194 -1.58 9.05 -23.35
C VAL A 194 -1.59 10.15 -24.42
N GLY A 195 -0.68 11.12 -24.27
CA GLY A 195 -0.56 12.26 -25.17
C GLY A 195 -1.31 13.51 -24.70
N TYR A 196 -2.00 13.42 -23.56
CA TYR A 196 -2.67 14.53 -22.90
C TYR A 196 -2.05 14.83 -21.54
N SER A 197 -2.14 16.08 -21.10
CA SER A 197 -1.47 16.57 -19.89
C SER A 197 -2.36 16.62 -18.66
N ASP A 198 -3.67 16.51 -18.85
CA ASP A 198 -4.71 16.69 -17.84
C ASP A 198 -5.45 15.39 -17.53
N ILE A 199 -6.04 15.35 -16.34
CA ILE A 199 -6.87 14.26 -15.86
C ILE A 199 -8.12 14.19 -16.73
N VAL A 200 -8.49 12.98 -17.17
CA VAL A 200 -9.68 12.75 -17.99
C VAL A 200 -10.86 12.19 -17.18
N ALA A 201 -10.59 11.50 -16.05
CA ALA A 201 -11.60 11.05 -15.10
C ALA A 201 -10.98 10.89 -13.70
N THR A 202 -11.80 11.05 -12.65
CA THR A 202 -11.43 10.81 -11.25
C THR A 202 -12.54 10.04 -10.56
N ILE A 203 -12.17 9.09 -9.70
CA ILE A 203 -13.07 8.48 -8.71
C ILE A 203 -12.35 8.36 -7.36
N SER A 204 -13.10 8.47 -6.26
CA SER A 204 -12.54 8.47 -4.92
C SER A 204 -13.49 7.89 -3.87
N SER A 205 -13.02 7.87 -2.62
CA SER A 205 -13.84 7.58 -1.44
C SER A 205 -15.05 8.49 -1.24
N ASP A 206 -15.08 9.67 -1.86
CA ASP A 206 -16.24 10.56 -1.83
C ASP A 206 -17.37 10.07 -2.77
N ASP A 207 -17.02 9.20 -3.72
CA ASP A 207 -17.91 8.69 -4.77
C ASP A 207 -18.39 7.26 -4.46
N VAL A 208 -17.51 6.41 -3.93
CA VAL A 208 -17.79 4.99 -3.63
C VAL A 208 -17.23 4.53 -2.28
N ASP A 209 -18.06 3.85 -1.49
CA ASP A 209 -17.72 3.40 -0.13
C ASP A 209 -16.58 2.36 -0.09
N ASP A 210 -16.36 1.64 -1.18
CA ASP A 210 -15.31 0.61 -1.28
C ASP A 210 -13.90 1.19 -1.36
N LEU A 211 -13.77 2.50 -1.55
CA LEU A 211 -12.51 3.25 -1.52
C LEU A 211 -12.30 4.02 -0.20
N TYR A 212 -13.25 3.96 0.72
CA TYR A 212 -13.23 4.73 1.96
C TYR A 212 -12.63 3.95 3.14
N GLY A 213 -11.66 4.55 3.84
CA GLY A 213 -11.16 4.10 5.14
C GLY A 213 -10.66 2.66 5.18
N LEU A 214 -9.73 2.30 4.29
CA LEU A 214 -9.05 1.01 4.29
C LEU A 214 -8.09 0.94 5.49
N PRO A 215 -8.17 -0.09 6.36
CA PRO A 215 -7.22 -0.26 7.47
C PRO A 215 -5.90 -0.78 6.92
N LEU A 216 -4.94 0.14 6.68
CA LEU A 216 -3.66 -0.17 6.06
C LEU A 216 -2.49 0.15 6.97
N GLU A 217 -1.41 -0.57 6.74
CA GLU A 217 -0.09 -0.26 7.30
C GLU A 217 1.03 -0.76 6.39
N SER A 218 2.27 -0.37 6.65
CA SER A 218 3.42 -0.89 5.91
C SER A 218 4.07 -2.10 6.57
N ALA A 219 4.72 -2.94 5.76
CA ALA A 219 5.33 -4.21 6.16
C ALA A 219 6.43 -4.09 7.25
N ASP A 220 7.01 -2.91 7.44
CA ASP A 220 7.95 -2.62 8.55
C ASP A 220 7.24 -2.47 9.92
N ARG A 221 5.91 -2.40 9.94
CA ARG A 221 5.05 -2.31 11.12
C ARG A 221 4.28 -3.61 11.38
N ASP A 222 4.05 -4.39 10.34
CA ASP A 222 3.37 -5.69 10.35
C ASP A 222 4.33 -6.86 10.70
N GLN A 223 4.78 -6.96 11.97
CA GLN A 223 5.73 -7.97 12.43
C GLN A 223 5.31 -8.65 13.74
N TYR A 224 5.45 -9.97 13.81
CA TYR A 224 5.33 -10.69 15.09
C TYR A 224 6.41 -10.25 16.08
N PHE A 225 5.99 -9.65 17.18
CA PHE A 225 6.83 -9.58 18.37
C PHE A 225 6.86 -10.98 19.01
N VAL A 226 7.92 -11.75 18.73
CA VAL A 226 8.22 -12.91 19.59
C VAL A 226 8.63 -12.34 20.92
N ASP A 227 7.79 -12.48 21.95
CA ASP A 227 8.21 -12.26 23.33
C ASP A 227 9.45 -13.12 23.56
N GLU A 228 10.63 -12.50 23.64
CA GLU A 228 11.79 -13.18 24.18
C GLU A 228 11.40 -13.61 25.59
N GLU A 229 11.10 -14.90 25.76
CA GLU A 229 10.88 -15.49 27.07
C GLU A 229 12.12 -15.17 27.90
N VAL A 230 12.03 -14.14 28.75
CA VAL A 230 13.05 -13.84 29.72
C VAL A 230 13.08 -15.06 30.64
N VAL A 231 14.01 -15.98 30.35
CA VAL A 231 14.32 -17.08 31.24
C VAL A 231 14.85 -16.43 32.51
N VAL A 232 13.95 -16.18 33.45
CA VAL A 232 14.33 -15.87 34.82
C VAL A 232 14.94 -17.16 35.35
N SER A 233 16.26 -17.28 35.21
CA SER A 233 17.05 -18.28 35.92
C SER A 233 16.90 -18.00 37.41
N GLY A 234 15.84 -18.55 38.01
CA GLY A 234 15.71 -18.68 39.44
C GLY A 234 16.86 -19.55 39.91
N GLY A 235 17.94 -18.91 40.39
CA GLY A 235 19.13 -19.59 40.84
C GLY A 235 18.79 -20.70 41.84
N SER A 236 18.98 -21.94 41.42
CA SER A 236 18.87 -23.10 42.31
C SER A 236 19.97 -23.01 43.36
N LEU A 237 19.59 -22.80 44.63
CA LEU A 237 20.50 -22.97 45.75
C LEU A 237 20.87 -24.46 45.82
N SER A 238 22.08 -24.80 45.41
CA SER A 238 22.52 -26.19 45.41
C SER A 238 22.44 -26.77 46.83
N MET A 239 22.02 -28.03 46.94
CA MET A 239 21.89 -28.77 48.20
C MET A 239 23.19 -28.76 49.05
N GLY A 240 24.34 -28.53 48.40
CA GLY A 240 25.64 -28.36 49.05
C GLY A 240 25.76 -27.10 49.91
N TRP A 241 25.09 -26.01 49.54
CA TRP A 241 25.06 -24.76 50.34
C TRP A 241 24.21 -24.92 51.61
N LEU A 242 23.11 -25.67 51.53
CA LEU A 242 22.30 -26.02 52.71
C LEU A 242 23.06 -26.94 53.69
N ALA A 243 23.81 -27.91 53.16
CA ALA A 243 24.61 -28.81 53.99
C ALA A 243 25.75 -28.08 54.71
N SER A 244 26.35 -27.05 54.09
CA SER A 244 27.41 -26.25 54.71
C SER A 244 26.88 -25.33 55.82
N LEU A 245 25.68 -24.78 55.69
CA LEU A 245 25.03 -24.03 56.78
C LEU A 245 24.72 -24.92 57.99
N LEU A 246 24.25 -26.16 57.79
CA LEU A 246 24.02 -27.11 58.89
C LEU A 246 25.32 -27.56 59.56
N GLY A 247 26.41 -27.70 58.79
CA GLY A 247 27.74 -28.03 59.33
C GLY A 247 28.30 -26.96 60.27
N VAL A 248 28.10 -25.68 59.95
CA VAL A 248 28.55 -24.56 60.80
C VAL A 248 27.74 -24.51 62.11
N VAL A 249 26.43 -24.73 62.05
CA VAL A 249 25.58 -24.81 63.25
C VAL A 249 25.95 -26.01 64.12
N GLY A 250 26.17 -27.19 63.53
CA GLY A 250 26.57 -28.40 64.24
C GLY A 250 27.93 -28.27 64.95
N MET A 251 28.92 -27.66 64.30
CA MET A 251 30.23 -27.39 64.91
C MET A 251 30.15 -26.40 66.08
N SER A 252 29.29 -25.38 65.99
CA SER A 252 29.09 -24.43 67.08
C SER A 252 28.42 -25.07 68.31
N TYR A 253 27.53 -26.04 68.09
CA TYR A 253 26.86 -26.78 69.17
C TYR A 253 27.83 -27.74 69.87
N LEU A 254 28.70 -28.42 69.11
CA LEU A 254 29.70 -29.34 69.66
C LEU A 254 30.80 -28.62 70.45
N ARG A 255 31.24 -27.43 70.02
CA ARG A 255 32.20 -26.60 70.76
C ARG A 255 31.67 -26.14 72.12
N ARG A 256 30.39 -25.81 72.23
CA ARG A 256 29.76 -25.41 73.51
C ARG A 256 29.67 -26.56 74.52
N ARG A 257 29.63 -27.81 74.05
CA ARG A 257 29.57 -29.00 74.92
C ARG A 257 30.91 -29.43 75.50
N GLN A 258 32.04 -28.95 74.96
CA GLN A 258 33.38 -29.27 75.46
C GLN A 258 33.92 -28.22 76.44
N GLN A 259 33.15 -27.16 76.74
CA GLN A 259 33.54 -26.06 77.64
C GLN A 259 32.66 -25.96 78.89
N GLY A 260 31.86 -26.99 79.19
CA GLY A 260 31.12 -27.15 80.45
C GLY A 260 31.44 -28.49 81.08
#